data_AF-A0A2H0S5Q7-F1
#
_entry.id   AF-A0A2H0S5Q7-F1
#
_cell.length_a   1.000
_cell.length_b   1.000
_cell.length_c   1.000
_cell.angle_alpha   90.00
_cell.angle_beta   90.00
_cell.angle_gamma   90.00
#
_symmetry.space_group_name_H-M   'P 1'
#
loop_
_entity.id
_entity.type
_entity.pdbx_description
1 polymer ?
#
loop_
_entity_poly.entity_id
_entity_poly.type
_entity_poly.pdbx_seq_one_letter_code
_entity_poly.pdbx_strand_id
1 'polypeptide(L)'
;MCFTPLVSIATAATEFSVAGYLWKTLSSRRLLPFVVFILLLGTYQFTEFMLCTTDYAGLWGKVGIATYSLLPAVMYHQMYNLMNKPYRKEVYIIASFFIGLIVLTPSSAINSTCNVLHVSTQSIIFKNIFLEIGYWAYYIIFPTIAFISFTKMIIKTQRSNTLRYGYKIAIMLIPMAILLSEIYFIFSLLYKVDWEMSWVISSALVVITMLIIGAVASVPSLQSTPSFVWAMQFVIISSLITGILLYMVFPEFRYNYPSIYCQFALLYTLSILLLLKNIDQIPVSE
;
A
#
# COMPACT_ATOMS: atom_id res chain seq x y z
N MET A 1 -11.69 -0.14 2.04
CA MET A 1 -11.97 1.18 2.59
C MET A 1 -12.01 0.93 4.07
N CYS A 2 -11.52 1.83 4.89
CA CYS A 2 -11.81 1.68 6.31
C CYS A 2 -13.30 2.01 6.46
N PHE A 3 -14.10 0.97 6.59
CA PHE A 3 -15.48 0.96 6.11
C PHE A 3 -16.47 1.75 6.99
N THR A 4 -16.10 2.06 8.22
CA THR A 4 -16.83 3.08 9.00
C THR A 4 -16.07 4.41 8.94
N PRO A 5 -16.77 5.56 8.83
CA PRO A 5 -16.14 6.87 8.93
C PRO A 5 -15.22 6.97 10.15
N LEU A 6 -15.60 6.32 11.27
CA LEU A 6 -14.81 6.28 12.49
C LEU A 6 -13.45 5.56 12.33
N VAL A 7 -13.42 4.40 11.67
CA VAL A 7 -12.15 3.68 11.44
C VAL A 7 -11.31 4.47 10.45
N SER A 8 -11.93 5.03 9.41
CA SER A 8 -11.23 5.84 8.40
C SER A 8 -10.53 7.05 9.01
N ILE A 9 -11.22 7.82 9.85
CA ILE A 9 -10.62 8.97 10.54
C ILE A 9 -9.56 8.56 11.57
N ALA A 10 -9.77 7.44 12.29
CA ALA A 10 -8.78 6.92 13.23
C ALA A 10 -7.47 6.50 12.53
N THR A 11 -7.60 5.83 11.38
CA THR A 11 -6.45 5.45 10.54
C THR A 11 -5.75 6.69 9.98
N ALA A 12 -6.51 7.64 9.42
CA ALA A 12 -5.96 8.90 8.91
C ALA A 12 -5.19 9.66 10.00
N ALA A 13 -5.76 9.79 11.21
CA ALA A 13 -5.12 10.44 12.34
C ALA A 13 -3.83 9.74 12.76
N THR A 14 -3.83 8.40 12.78
CA THR A 14 -2.65 7.59 13.07
C THR A 14 -1.55 7.82 12.04
N GLU A 15 -1.90 7.77 10.75
CA GLU A 15 -0.96 7.97 9.64
C GLU A 15 -0.39 9.38 9.61
N PHE A 16 -1.22 10.41 9.84
CA PHE A 16 -0.73 11.78 9.97
C PHE A 16 0.18 11.97 11.18
N SER A 17 -0.14 11.35 12.32
CA SER A 17 0.70 11.41 13.52
C SER A 17 2.05 10.76 13.29
N VAL A 18 2.07 9.59 12.64
CA VAL A 18 3.29 8.87 12.28
C VAL A 18 4.07 9.69 11.25
N ALA A 19 3.44 10.16 10.19
CA ALA A 19 4.11 10.98 9.18
C ALA A 19 4.73 12.24 9.80
N GLY A 20 4.02 12.93 10.70
CA GLY A 20 4.54 14.09 11.43
C GLY A 20 5.72 13.74 12.35
N TYR A 21 5.61 12.64 13.10
CA TYR A 21 6.71 12.14 13.93
C TYR A 21 7.95 11.82 13.09
N LEU A 22 7.76 11.13 11.96
CA LEU A 22 8.84 10.76 11.05
C LEU A 22 9.44 11.98 10.36
N TRP A 23 8.62 12.94 9.92
CA TRP A 23 9.11 14.19 9.34
C TRP A 23 10.04 14.93 10.30
N LYS A 24 9.70 14.95 11.59
CA LYS A 24 10.51 15.59 12.63
C LYS A 24 11.78 14.81 12.97
N THR A 25 11.70 13.48 12.98
CA THR A 25 12.79 12.61 13.47
C THR A 25 13.80 12.25 12.39
N LEU A 26 13.35 12.15 11.13
CA LEU A 26 14.21 11.79 10.01
C LEU A 26 15.06 12.97 9.54
N SER A 27 16.37 12.91 9.81
CA SER A 27 17.32 13.89 9.25
C SER A 27 17.61 13.65 7.77
N SER A 28 17.50 12.40 7.30
CA SER A 28 17.88 12.01 5.95
C SER A 28 16.78 12.34 4.93
N ARG A 29 17.10 13.25 3.99
CA ARG A 29 16.25 13.56 2.84
C ARG A 29 15.93 12.35 1.96
N ARG A 30 16.75 11.27 2.02
CA ARG A 30 16.51 10.03 1.26
C ARG A 30 15.21 9.34 1.66
N LEU A 31 14.79 9.49 2.92
CA LEU A 31 13.58 8.87 3.47
C LEU A 31 12.37 9.80 3.41
N LEU A 32 12.50 11.00 2.83
CA LEU A 32 11.38 11.93 2.69
C LEU A 32 10.22 11.38 1.84
N PRO A 33 10.46 10.69 0.69
CA PRO A 33 9.37 10.11 -0.09
C PRO A 33 8.55 9.11 0.71
N PHE A 34 9.17 8.43 1.66
CA PHE A 34 8.47 7.56 2.57
C PHE A 34 7.48 8.29 3.48
N VAL A 35 7.89 9.43 4.05
CA VAL A 35 6.98 10.27 4.85
C VAL A 35 5.82 10.78 4.00
N VAL A 36 6.13 11.21 2.77
CA VAL A 36 5.11 11.62 1.80
C VAL A 36 4.16 10.47 1.48
N PHE A 37 4.66 9.23 1.36
CA PHE A 37 3.84 8.05 1.12
C PHE A 37 2.82 7.83 2.25
N ILE A 38 3.24 7.86 3.51
CA ILE A 38 2.31 7.75 4.65
C ILE A 38 1.31 8.91 4.66
N LEU A 39 1.78 10.14 4.38
CA LEU A 39 0.90 11.29 4.32
C LEU A 39 -0.17 11.13 3.24
N LEU A 40 0.18 10.57 2.07
CA LEU A 40 -0.77 10.28 1.00
C LEU A 40 -1.75 9.18 1.42
N LEU A 41 -1.30 8.14 2.12
CA LEU A 41 -2.22 7.13 2.69
C LEU A 41 -3.21 7.80 3.66
N GLY A 42 -2.72 8.66 4.57
CA GLY A 42 -3.57 9.34 5.55
C GLY A 42 -4.55 10.29 4.89
N THR A 43 -4.11 10.99 3.85
CA THR A 43 -4.96 11.86 3.03
C THR A 43 -6.04 11.05 2.32
N TYR A 44 -5.67 9.90 1.78
CA TYR A 44 -6.62 9.01 1.12
C TYR A 44 -7.67 8.49 2.11
N GLN A 45 -7.26 8.04 3.32
CA GLN A 45 -8.22 7.67 4.37
C GLN A 45 -9.12 8.85 4.75
N PHE A 46 -8.54 10.03 4.98
CA PHE A 46 -9.32 11.22 5.27
C PHE A 46 -10.35 11.54 4.17
N THR A 47 -10.01 11.34 2.89
CA THR A 47 -10.98 11.52 1.81
C THR A 47 -12.14 10.52 1.87
N GLU A 48 -11.91 9.28 2.29
CA GLU A 48 -12.98 8.29 2.51
C GLU A 48 -13.94 8.75 3.62
N PHE A 49 -13.41 9.26 4.75
CA PHE A 49 -14.22 9.85 5.81
C PHE A 49 -15.07 11.03 5.30
N MET A 50 -14.45 11.96 4.57
CA MET A 50 -15.13 13.17 4.08
C MET A 50 -16.16 12.86 3.00
N LEU A 51 -15.93 11.84 2.17
CA LEU A 51 -16.90 11.33 1.19
C LEU A 51 -18.22 10.89 1.84
N CYS A 52 -18.16 10.37 3.07
CA CYS A 52 -19.34 9.84 3.78
C CYS A 52 -19.96 10.79 4.79
N THR A 53 -19.27 11.87 5.14
CA THR A 53 -19.72 12.81 6.20
C THR A 53 -20.01 14.21 5.70
N THR A 54 -19.74 14.51 4.44
CA THR A 54 -19.97 15.84 3.85
C THR A 54 -20.74 15.76 2.54
N ASP A 55 -21.39 16.87 2.18
CA ASP A 55 -22.15 16.99 0.93
C ASP A 55 -21.24 17.23 -0.30
N TYR A 56 -19.92 17.33 -0.10
CA TYR A 56 -18.94 17.66 -1.15
C TYR A 56 -18.28 16.41 -1.74
N ALA A 57 -19.07 15.38 -1.98
CA ALA A 57 -18.56 14.07 -2.34
C ALA A 57 -17.76 14.08 -3.67
N GLY A 58 -18.18 14.92 -4.64
CA GLY A 58 -17.43 15.13 -5.88
C GLY A 58 -16.03 15.74 -5.68
N LEU A 59 -15.85 16.66 -4.73
CA LEU A 59 -14.54 17.24 -4.41
C LEU A 59 -13.63 16.19 -3.76
N TRP A 60 -14.12 15.53 -2.72
CA TRP A 60 -13.33 14.54 -1.98
C TRP A 60 -13.00 13.31 -2.82
N GLY A 61 -13.88 12.91 -3.74
CA GLY A 61 -13.59 11.88 -4.73
C GLY A 61 -12.40 12.26 -5.64
N LYS A 62 -12.35 13.51 -6.13
CA LYS A 62 -11.22 13.99 -6.93
C LYS A 62 -9.92 14.03 -6.12
N VAL A 63 -9.97 14.50 -4.88
CA VAL A 63 -8.80 14.53 -3.98
C VAL A 63 -8.31 13.10 -3.69
N GLY A 64 -9.23 12.17 -3.43
CA GLY A 64 -8.91 10.76 -3.17
C GLY A 64 -8.21 10.11 -4.37
N ILE A 65 -8.77 10.24 -5.58
CA ILE A 65 -8.16 9.66 -6.79
C ILE A 65 -6.83 10.35 -7.13
N ALA A 66 -6.72 11.68 -6.94
CA ALA A 66 -5.47 12.41 -7.15
C ALA A 66 -4.36 11.95 -6.19
N THR A 67 -4.70 11.81 -4.91
CA THR A 67 -3.81 11.30 -3.86
C THR A 67 -3.36 9.88 -4.20
N TYR A 68 -4.31 9.03 -4.58
CA TYR A 68 -4.05 7.65 -4.97
C TYR A 68 -3.08 7.60 -6.16
N SER A 69 -3.31 8.41 -7.21
CA SER A 69 -2.48 8.48 -8.43
C SER A 69 -1.00 8.78 -8.16
N LEU A 70 -0.66 9.41 -7.03
CA LEU A 70 0.73 9.67 -6.64
C LEU A 70 1.42 8.46 -5.99
N LEU A 71 0.68 7.51 -5.42
CA LEU A 71 1.24 6.40 -4.65
C LEU A 71 2.27 5.55 -5.44
N PRO A 72 2.01 5.13 -6.70
CA PRO A 72 3.00 4.33 -7.44
C PRO A 72 4.31 5.08 -7.69
N ALA A 73 4.24 6.37 -8.02
CA ALA A 73 5.42 7.22 -8.24
C ALA A 73 6.24 7.42 -6.95
N VAL A 74 5.56 7.72 -5.84
CA VAL A 74 6.22 7.90 -4.54
C VAL A 74 6.83 6.59 -4.04
N MET A 75 6.13 5.46 -4.20
CA MET A 75 6.66 4.15 -3.83
C MET A 75 7.87 3.76 -4.69
N TYR A 76 7.81 4.00 -6.00
CA TYR A 76 8.95 3.79 -6.90
C TYR A 76 10.16 4.64 -6.47
N HIS A 77 9.95 5.93 -6.21
CA HIS A 77 10.98 6.84 -5.73
C HIS A 77 11.58 6.34 -4.41
N GLN A 78 10.75 5.96 -3.44
CA GLN A 78 11.21 5.45 -2.15
C GLN A 78 12.12 4.23 -2.29
N MET A 79 11.70 3.24 -3.08
CA MET A 79 12.49 2.01 -3.30
C MET A 79 13.83 2.31 -3.97
N TYR A 80 13.87 3.25 -4.91
CA TYR A 80 15.14 3.66 -5.55
C TYR A 80 16.06 4.41 -4.58
N ASN A 81 15.52 5.27 -3.71
CA ASN A 81 16.30 5.91 -2.66
C ASN A 81 16.88 4.90 -1.67
N LEU A 82 16.10 3.87 -1.28
CA LEU A 82 16.60 2.78 -0.44
C LEU A 82 17.71 1.95 -1.12
N MET A 83 17.74 1.94 -2.46
CA MET A 83 18.83 1.32 -3.23
C MET A 83 20.03 2.24 -3.47
N ASN A 84 20.00 3.48 -2.98
CA ASN A 84 20.96 4.53 -3.36
C ASN A 84 21.08 4.71 -4.88
N LYS A 85 19.98 4.54 -5.62
CA LYS A 85 19.93 4.72 -7.07
C LYS A 85 19.16 5.99 -7.43
N PRO A 86 19.56 6.71 -8.49
CA PRO A 86 18.75 7.81 -9.00
C PRO A 86 17.42 7.25 -9.51
N TYR A 87 16.32 7.84 -9.06
CA TYR A 87 15.00 7.53 -9.56
C TYR A 87 14.70 8.36 -10.81
N ARG A 88 13.86 7.82 -11.69
CA ARG A 88 13.36 8.48 -12.89
C ARG A 88 12.23 9.45 -12.53
N LYS A 89 12.38 10.73 -12.84
CA LYS A 89 11.38 11.77 -12.52
C LYS A 89 10.14 11.68 -13.41
N GLU A 90 10.27 11.05 -14.57
CA GLU A 90 9.23 10.84 -15.57
C GLU A 90 8.02 10.08 -14.99
N VAL A 91 8.23 9.26 -13.96
CA VAL A 91 7.14 8.55 -13.26
C VAL A 91 6.13 9.53 -12.65
N TYR A 92 6.57 10.71 -12.19
CA TYR A 92 5.69 11.76 -11.69
C TYR A 92 4.94 12.50 -12.81
N ILE A 93 5.45 12.50 -14.04
CA ILE A 93 4.74 13.08 -15.19
C ILE A 93 3.49 12.26 -15.48
N ILE A 94 3.59 10.93 -15.41
CA ILE A 94 2.46 10.01 -15.58
C ILE A 94 1.41 10.22 -14.48
N ALA A 95 1.84 10.33 -13.22
CA ALA A 95 0.95 10.65 -12.11
C ALA A 95 0.24 12.00 -12.32
N SER A 96 1.00 13.03 -12.70
CA SER A 96 0.50 14.39 -12.95
C SER A 96 -0.49 14.42 -14.11
N PHE A 97 -0.28 13.60 -15.15
CA PHE A 97 -1.21 13.45 -16.26
C PHE A 97 -2.56 12.93 -15.78
N PHE A 98 -2.60 11.85 -15.00
CA PHE A 98 -3.86 11.32 -14.46
C PHE A 98 -4.54 12.30 -13.50
N ILE A 99 -3.78 12.97 -12.63
CA ILE A 99 -4.30 14.01 -11.73
C ILE A 99 -4.91 15.15 -12.55
N GLY A 100 -4.20 15.62 -13.58
CA GLY A 100 -4.68 16.67 -14.49
C GLY A 100 -5.99 16.28 -15.18
N LEU A 101 -6.09 15.04 -15.69
CA LEU A 101 -7.33 14.51 -16.25
C LEU A 101 -8.47 14.54 -15.23
N ILE A 102 -8.24 14.14 -13.98
CA ILE A 102 -9.27 14.11 -12.93
C ILE A 102 -9.70 15.53 -12.55
N VAL A 103 -8.76 16.44 -12.34
CA VAL A 103 -9.03 17.81 -11.87
C VAL A 103 -9.71 18.64 -12.95
N LEU A 104 -9.22 18.58 -14.19
CA LEU A 104 -9.71 19.41 -15.30
C LEU A 104 -11.05 18.94 -15.87
N THR A 105 -11.44 17.69 -15.62
CA THR A 105 -12.74 17.18 -16.08
C THR A 105 -13.81 17.49 -15.02
N PRO A 106 -14.83 18.33 -15.32
CA PRO A 106 -15.85 18.71 -14.35
C PRO A 106 -16.63 17.50 -13.82
N SER A 107 -16.96 16.57 -14.72
CA SER A 107 -17.72 15.35 -14.47
C SER A 107 -16.85 14.12 -14.16
N SER A 108 -15.69 14.27 -13.53
CA SER A 108 -14.81 13.12 -13.24
C SER A 108 -15.21 12.30 -12.02
N ALA A 109 -15.92 12.86 -11.04
CA ALA A 109 -16.44 12.13 -9.88
C ALA A 109 -17.98 12.22 -9.94
N ILE A 110 -18.58 11.31 -10.69
CA ILE A 110 -19.97 11.45 -11.16
C ILE A 110 -20.95 11.07 -10.07
N ASN A 111 -20.63 10.03 -9.32
CA ASN A 111 -21.40 9.57 -8.17
C ASN A 111 -20.44 8.89 -7.21
N SER A 112 -20.60 9.20 -5.93
CA SER A 112 -19.97 8.45 -4.85
C SER A 112 -21.04 7.97 -3.90
N THR A 113 -21.15 6.66 -3.73
CA THR A 113 -22.07 6.06 -2.78
C THR A 113 -21.27 5.50 -1.63
N CYS A 114 -21.56 5.98 -0.42
CA CYS A 114 -21.06 5.37 0.80
C CYS A 114 -21.98 4.22 1.18
N ASN A 115 -21.53 3.01 0.87
CA ASN A 115 -22.09 1.81 1.45
C ASN A 115 -21.38 1.51 2.77
N VAL A 116 -22.05 0.76 3.65
CA VAL A 116 -21.51 0.33 4.95
C VAL A 116 -20.12 -0.31 4.81
N LEU A 117 -19.86 -0.94 3.66
CA LEU A 117 -18.66 -1.73 3.37
C LEU A 117 -17.90 -1.27 2.13
N HIS A 118 -18.15 -0.08 1.56
CA HIS A 118 -17.28 0.52 0.54
C HIS A 118 -17.79 1.88 0.11
N VAL A 119 -16.87 2.75 -0.31
CA VAL A 119 -17.17 3.92 -1.10
C VAL A 119 -16.95 3.58 -2.56
N SER A 120 -18.03 3.56 -3.34
CA SER A 120 -17.87 3.51 -4.80
C SER A 120 -17.56 4.92 -5.30
N THR A 121 -16.59 5.07 -6.20
CA THR A 121 -16.41 6.31 -6.96
C THR A 121 -16.30 5.97 -8.43
N GLN A 122 -17.21 6.51 -9.24
CA GLN A 122 -17.11 6.35 -10.68
C GLN A 122 -16.21 7.44 -11.26
N SER A 123 -15.08 7.03 -11.85
CA SER A 123 -14.14 7.93 -12.53
C SER A 123 -14.22 7.81 -14.06
N ILE A 124 -13.99 8.92 -14.75
CA ILE A 124 -13.87 8.94 -16.22
C ILE A 124 -12.72 8.06 -16.73
N ILE A 125 -11.67 7.86 -15.91
CA ILE A 125 -10.54 6.98 -16.23
C ILE A 125 -11.04 5.56 -16.51
N PHE A 126 -12.02 5.08 -15.76
CA PHE A 126 -12.57 3.73 -15.87
C PHE A 126 -13.73 3.61 -16.88
N LYS A 127 -14.09 4.71 -17.55
CA LYS A 127 -15.07 4.68 -18.66
C LYS A 127 -14.42 4.43 -20.01
N ASN A 128 -13.13 4.71 -20.15
CA ASN A 128 -12.38 4.49 -21.39
C ASN A 128 -11.36 3.37 -21.17
N ILE A 129 -11.52 2.27 -21.89
CA ILE A 129 -10.67 1.08 -21.75
C ILE A 129 -9.17 1.38 -21.93
N PHE A 130 -8.78 2.32 -22.78
CA PHE A 130 -7.37 2.68 -22.98
C PHE A 130 -6.80 3.47 -21.80
N LEU A 131 -7.58 4.39 -21.24
CA LEU A 131 -7.18 5.13 -20.03
C LEU A 131 -7.13 4.20 -18.81
N GLU A 132 -8.10 3.29 -18.68
CA GLU A 132 -8.13 2.27 -17.64
C GLU A 132 -6.89 1.37 -17.73
N ILE A 133 -6.60 0.79 -18.90
CA ILE A 133 -5.42 -0.06 -19.11
C ILE A 133 -4.13 0.73 -18.82
N GLY A 134 -4.03 1.96 -19.31
CA GLY A 134 -2.87 2.82 -19.04
C GLY A 134 -2.67 3.10 -17.56
N TYR A 135 -3.77 3.34 -16.84
CA TYR A 135 -3.77 3.57 -15.39
C TYR A 135 -3.34 2.31 -14.63
N TRP A 136 -3.94 1.15 -14.94
CA TRP A 136 -3.54 -0.13 -14.33
C TRP A 136 -2.09 -0.50 -14.64
N ALA A 137 -1.64 -0.29 -15.87
CA ALA A 137 -0.24 -0.51 -16.25
C ALA A 137 0.70 0.36 -15.40
N TYR A 138 0.37 1.64 -15.18
CA TYR A 138 1.13 2.52 -14.28
C TYR A 138 1.16 1.98 -12.84
N TYR A 139 0.03 1.51 -12.31
CA TYR A 139 -0.06 0.95 -10.96
C TYR A 139 0.70 -0.37 -10.78
N ILE A 140 0.82 -1.18 -11.82
CA ILE A 140 1.46 -2.49 -11.73
C ILE A 140 2.95 -2.38 -12.05
N ILE A 141 3.30 -1.73 -13.17
CA ILE A 141 4.66 -1.77 -13.73
C ILE A 141 5.66 -1.07 -12.82
N PHE A 142 5.39 0.16 -12.36
CA PHE A 142 6.37 0.92 -11.58
C PHE A 142 6.66 0.30 -10.21
N PRO A 143 5.64 -0.03 -9.39
CA PRO A 143 5.82 -0.81 -8.17
C PRO A 143 6.58 -2.12 -8.40
N THR A 144 6.22 -2.89 -9.41
CA THR A 144 6.84 -4.20 -9.69
C THR A 144 8.31 -4.06 -10.08
N ILE A 145 8.65 -3.11 -10.96
CA ILE A 145 10.04 -2.85 -11.35
C ILE A 145 10.87 -2.39 -10.14
N ALA A 146 10.34 -1.47 -9.33
CA ALA A 146 10.99 -1.01 -8.12
C ALA A 146 11.25 -2.16 -7.15
N PHE A 147 10.24 -2.99 -6.92
CA PHE A 147 10.33 -4.14 -6.04
C PHE A 147 11.31 -5.22 -6.53
N ILE A 148 11.26 -5.60 -7.81
CA ILE A 148 12.21 -6.55 -8.41
C ILE A 148 13.65 -6.02 -8.31
N SER A 149 13.84 -4.72 -8.54
CA SER A 149 15.16 -4.10 -8.42
C SER A 149 15.67 -4.12 -6.99
N PHE A 150 14.80 -3.79 -6.03
CA PHE A 150 15.11 -3.79 -4.60
C PHE A 150 15.43 -5.19 -4.08
N THR A 151 14.65 -6.20 -4.46
CA THR A 151 14.93 -7.60 -4.10
C THR A 151 16.23 -8.11 -4.69
N LYS A 152 16.53 -7.83 -5.97
CA LYS A 152 17.83 -8.17 -6.57
C LYS A 152 19.00 -7.54 -5.82
N MET A 153 18.86 -6.28 -5.38
CA MET A 153 19.86 -5.63 -4.54
C MET A 153 20.03 -6.38 -3.23
N ILE A 154 18.93 -6.68 -2.51
CA ILE A 154 19.00 -7.41 -1.24
C ILE A 154 19.67 -8.77 -1.41
N ILE A 155 19.33 -9.54 -2.44
CA ILE A 155 19.93 -10.85 -2.71
C ILE A 155 21.45 -10.69 -2.95
N LYS A 156 21.86 -9.68 -3.72
CA LYS A 156 23.28 -9.39 -3.97
C LYS A 156 24.01 -9.01 -2.67
N THR A 157 23.42 -8.13 -1.85
CA THR A 157 24.00 -7.68 -0.58
C THR A 157 24.05 -8.80 0.46
N GLN A 158 23.02 -9.65 0.54
CA GLN A 158 22.95 -10.79 1.46
C GLN A 158 24.05 -11.83 1.19
N ARG A 159 24.50 -11.93 -0.08
CA ARG A 159 25.63 -12.78 -0.47
C ARG A 159 26.98 -12.25 0.03
N SER A 160 27.06 -10.99 0.45
CA SER A 160 28.30 -10.28 0.77
C SER A 160 28.57 -10.10 2.27
N ASN A 161 27.55 -10.01 3.14
CA ASN A 161 27.67 -10.18 4.59
C ASN A 161 26.30 -10.04 5.29
N THR A 162 26.26 -10.39 6.57
CA THR A 162 25.12 -10.47 7.51
C THR A 162 24.16 -9.27 7.48
N LEU A 163 23.21 -9.29 6.55
CA LEU A 163 22.04 -8.41 6.62
C LEU A 163 21.34 -8.61 7.97
N ARG A 164 21.36 -7.56 8.80
CA ARG A 164 20.83 -7.57 10.16
C ARG A 164 19.35 -7.93 10.16
N TYR A 165 18.98 -8.75 11.11
CA TYR A 165 17.72 -9.46 11.20
C TYR A 165 16.48 -8.57 11.15
N GLY A 166 16.48 -7.43 11.87
CA GLY A 166 15.37 -6.46 11.87
C GLY A 166 14.91 -6.04 10.47
N TYR A 167 15.85 -5.95 9.54
CA TYR A 167 15.59 -5.58 8.16
C TYR A 167 14.86 -6.68 7.37
N LYS A 168 15.22 -7.95 7.62
CA LYS A 168 14.57 -9.12 6.98
C LYS A 168 13.10 -9.23 7.40
N ILE A 169 12.81 -8.89 8.64
CA ILE A 169 11.48 -9.02 9.26
C ILE A 169 10.53 -7.96 8.76
N ALA A 170 10.97 -6.70 8.77
CA ALA A 170 10.18 -5.60 8.23
C ALA A 170 9.84 -5.83 6.76
N ILE A 171 10.75 -6.49 6.02
CA ILE A 171 10.51 -6.89 4.65
C ILE A 171 9.51 -8.06 4.55
N MET A 172 9.46 -8.99 5.51
CA MET A 172 8.50 -10.12 5.55
C MET A 172 7.07 -9.72 5.92
N LEU A 173 6.90 -8.73 6.80
CA LEU A 173 5.59 -8.32 7.27
C LEU A 173 4.72 -7.78 6.13
N ILE A 174 5.33 -7.08 5.17
CA ILE A 174 4.63 -6.47 4.03
C ILE A 174 3.93 -7.50 3.13
N PRO A 175 4.62 -8.50 2.54
CA PRO A 175 3.94 -9.51 1.75
C PRO A 175 3.01 -10.36 2.58
N MET A 176 3.43 -10.83 3.75
CA MET A 176 2.61 -11.78 4.53
C MET A 176 1.25 -11.18 4.91
N ALA A 177 1.21 -9.88 5.22
CA ALA A 177 -0.03 -9.12 5.34
C ALA A 177 -0.94 -9.25 4.11
N ILE A 178 -0.35 -9.14 2.92
CA ILE A 178 -1.06 -9.19 1.64
C ILE A 178 -1.66 -10.58 1.45
N LEU A 179 -0.86 -11.65 1.62
CA LEU A 179 -1.36 -13.02 1.53
C LEU A 179 -2.52 -13.29 2.50
N LEU A 180 -2.40 -12.89 3.77
CA LEU A 180 -3.42 -13.13 4.78
C LEU A 180 -4.72 -12.40 4.48
N SER A 181 -4.62 -11.13 4.06
CA SER A 181 -5.80 -10.35 3.68
C SER A 181 -6.54 -10.98 2.49
N GLU A 182 -5.81 -11.59 1.56
CA GLU A 182 -6.34 -12.21 0.35
C GLU A 182 -6.99 -13.56 0.61
N ILE A 183 -6.32 -14.45 1.35
CA ILE A 183 -6.89 -15.73 1.77
C ILE A 183 -8.20 -15.48 2.50
N TYR A 184 -8.21 -14.49 3.39
CA TYR A 184 -9.39 -14.13 4.13
C TYR A 184 -10.51 -13.60 3.24
N PHE A 185 -10.17 -12.68 2.32
CA PHE A 185 -11.14 -12.13 1.39
C PHE A 185 -11.81 -13.22 0.55
N ILE A 186 -11.03 -14.15 0.00
CA ILE A 186 -11.52 -15.31 -0.74
C ILE A 186 -12.43 -16.18 0.14
N PHE A 187 -12.04 -16.43 1.39
CA PHE A 187 -12.83 -17.21 2.33
C PHE A 187 -14.19 -16.57 2.64
N SER A 188 -14.20 -15.27 2.99
CA SER A 188 -15.43 -14.50 3.25
C SER A 188 -16.40 -14.59 2.06
N LEU A 189 -15.84 -14.52 0.86
CA LEU A 189 -16.60 -14.58 -0.38
C LEU A 189 -17.21 -15.96 -0.67
N LEU A 190 -16.44 -17.04 -0.48
CA LEU A 190 -16.92 -18.40 -0.74
C LEU A 190 -18.05 -18.83 0.22
N TYR A 191 -18.01 -18.36 1.47
CA TYR A 191 -18.92 -18.80 2.51
C TYR A 191 -20.08 -17.84 2.78
N LYS A 192 -20.21 -16.75 1.99
CA LYS A 192 -21.21 -15.68 2.20
C LYS A 192 -21.28 -15.24 3.67
N VAL A 193 -20.12 -15.24 4.34
CA VAL A 193 -20.03 -14.88 5.75
C VAL A 193 -20.39 -13.41 5.87
N ASP A 194 -21.09 -13.06 6.94
CA ASP A 194 -21.42 -11.68 7.22
C ASP A 194 -20.15 -10.83 7.22
N TRP A 195 -20.08 -9.93 6.23
CA TRP A 195 -18.86 -9.28 5.80
C TRP A 195 -18.22 -8.46 6.93
N GLU A 196 -19.04 -7.98 7.88
CA GLU A 196 -18.61 -7.26 9.07
C GLU A 196 -17.84 -8.15 10.05
N MET A 197 -18.45 -9.25 10.50
CA MET A 197 -17.78 -10.24 11.36
C MET A 197 -16.56 -10.84 10.65
N SER A 198 -16.69 -11.01 9.34
CA SER A 198 -15.58 -11.49 8.54
C SER A 198 -14.38 -10.55 8.63
N TRP A 199 -14.58 -9.27 8.39
CA TRP A 199 -13.52 -8.28 8.44
C TRP A 199 -12.90 -8.12 9.85
N VAL A 200 -13.68 -8.16 10.92
CA VAL A 200 -13.15 -8.09 12.29
C VAL A 200 -12.21 -9.27 12.55
N ILE A 201 -12.61 -10.47 12.14
CA ILE A 201 -11.79 -11.68 12.28
C ILE A 201 -10.53 -11.59 11.41
N SER A 202 -10.63 -11.08 10.19
CA SER A 202 -9.47 -10.91 9.30
C SER A 202 -8.46 -9.91 9.83
N SER A 203 -8.93 -8.77 10.32
CA SER A 203 -8.12 -7.72 10.92
C SER A 203 -7.40 -8.27 12.16
N ALA A 204 -8.13 -8.99 13.02
CA ALA A 204 -7.58 -9.64 14.19
C ALA A 204 -6.53 -10.70 13.80
N LEU A 205 -6.81 -11.55 12.80
CA LEU A 205 -5.87 -12.57 12.32
C LEU A 205 -4.61 -11.95 11.70
N VAL A 206 -4.73 -10.88 10.92
CA VAL A 206 -3.59 -10.17 10.35
C VAL A 206 -2.74 -9.58 11.47
N VAL A 207 -3.35 -8.91 12.44
CA VAL A 207 -2.64 -8.32 13.60
C VAL A 207 -1.98 -9.41 14.47
N ILE A 208 -2.70 -10.49 14.80
CA ILE A 208 -2.15 -11.60 15.56
C ILE A 208 -1.00 -12.25 14.82
N THR A 209 -1.15 -12.50 13.52
CA THR A 209 -0.10 -13.09 12.69
C THR A 209 1.10 -12.15 12.59
N MET A 210 0.89 -10.84 12.55
CA MET A 210 1.96 -9.85 12.63
C MET A 210 2.71 -9.89 13.95
N LEU A 211 1.99 -10.01 15.07
CA LEU A 211 2.60 -10.12 16.39
C LEU A 211 3.39 -11.43 16.51
N ILE A 212 2.85 -12.54 16.02
CA ILE A 212 3.53 -13.84 15.97
C ILE A 212 4.75 -13.74 15.07
N ILE A 213 4.63 -13.17 13.87
CA ILE A 213 5.77 -12.99 12.97
C ILE A 213 6.79 -12.11 13.64
N GLY A 214 6.42 -10.96 14.21
CA GLY A 214 7.30 -10.08 14.98
C GLY A 214 8.01 -10.79 16.15
N ALA A 215 7.34 -11.73 16.81
CA ALA A 215 7.89 -12.54 17.89
C ALA A 215 8.81 -13.67 17.38
N VAL A 216 8.44 -14.40 16.34
CA VAL A 216 9.29 -15.40 15.67
C VAL A 216 10.50 -14.74 15.03
N ALA A 217 10.27 -13.53 14.51
CA ALA A 217 11.21 -12.53 14.09
C ALA A 217 12.00 -11.88 15.25
N SER A 218 11.91 -12.37 16.48
CA SER A 218 12.86 -12.02 17.53
C SER A 218 13.86 -13.16 17.78
N VAL A 219 13.69 -14.32 17.13
CA VAL A 219 14.46 -15.55 17.37
C VAL A 219 15.73 -15.65 16.49
N PRO A 220 16.94 -15.68 17.08
CA PRO A 220 18.24 -15.75 16.40
C PRO A 220 18.46 -16.86 15.37
N SER A 221 17.72 -17.97 15.43
CA SER A 221 18.00 -19.18 14.65
C SER A 221 17.36 -19.24 13.26
N LEU A 222 16.30 -18.45 12.99
CA LEU A 222 15.53 -18.50 11.72
C LEU A 222 16.05 -17.56 10.61
N GLN A 223 17.27 -17.02 10.74
CA GLN A 223 17.64 -15.72 10.14
C GLN A 223 18.38 -15.76 8.79
N SER A 224 18.71 -16.92 8.21
CA SER A 224 19.71 -16.98 7.12
C SER A 224 19.31 -17.76 5.85
N THR A 225 18.10 -18.29 5.72
CA THR A 225 17.84 -19.31 4.69
C THR A 225 17.31 -18.75 3.36
N PRO A 226 17.69 -19.37 2.22
CA PRO A 226 17.10 -19.11 0.89
C PRO A 226 15.56 -19.22 0.86
N SER A 227 14.99 -20.00 1.77
CA SER A 227 13.55 -20.15 2.00
C SER A 227 12.85 -18.79 2.23
N PHE A 228 13.57 -17.80 2.77
CA PHE A 228 13.10 -16.44 2.96
C PHE A 228 12.74 -15.74 1.64
N VAL A 229 13.63 -15.80 0.64
CA VAL A 229 13.43 -15.11 -0.64
C VAL A 229 12.29 -15.75 -1.43
N TRP A 230 12.18 -17.08 -1.37
CA TRP A 230 11.10 -17.83 -1.99
C TRP A 230 9.74 -17.51 -1.38
N ALA A 231 9.64 -17.43 -0.05
CA ALA A 231 8.40 -17.01 0.62
C ALA A 231 7.95 -15.61 0.19
N MET A 232 8.89 -14.67 0.10
CA MET A 232 8.63 -13.29 -0.36
C MET A 232 8.09 -13.23 -1.79
N GLN A 233 8.71 -13.97 -2.71
CA GLN A 233 8.28 -14.02 -4.11
C GLN A 233 6.92 -14.70 -4.25
N PHE A 234 6.70 -15.80 -3.53
CA PHE A 234 5.44 -16.54 -3.55
C PHE A 234 4.27 -15.66 -3.14
N VAL A 235 4.42 -14.91 -2.05
CA VAL A 235 3.35 -14.05 -1.56
C VAL A 235 3.04 -12.90 -2.53
N ILE A 236 4.05 -12.33 -3.19
CA ILE A 236 3.81 -11.24 -4.13
C ILE A 236 3.14 -11.75 -5.40
N ILE A 237 3.57 -12.91 -5.88
CA ILE A 237 2.93 -13.57 -7.02
C ILE A 237 1.49 -13.94 -6.67
N SER A 238 1.25 -14.53 -5.49
CA SER A 238 -0.12 -14.83 -5.04
C SER A 238 -0.96 -13.57 -4.96
N SER A 239 -0.37 -12.44 -4.54
CA SER A 239 -1.10 -11.19 -4.44
C SER A 239 -1.50 -10.57 -5.76
N LEU A 240 -0.59 -10.64 -6.72
CA LEU A 240 -0.85 -10.16 -8.06
C LEU A 240 -1.89 -11.04 -8.77
N ILE A 241 -1.79 -12.37 -8.60
CA ILE A 241 -2.78 -13.33 -9.11
C ILE A 241 -4.14 -13.10 -8.47
N THR A 242 -4.21 -12.95 -7.15
CA THR A 242 -5.48 -12.71 -6.45
C THR A 242 -6.11 -11.39 -6.89
N GLY A 243 -5.32 -10.31 -7.01
CA GLY A 243 -5.81 -9.04 -7.54
C GLY A 243 -6.40 -9.18 -8.96
N ILE A 244 -5.74 -9.92 -9.84
CA ILE A 244 -6.22 -10.20 -11.20
C ILE A 244 -7.51 -11.04 -11.16
N LEU A 245 -7.54 -12.09 -10.33
CA LEU A 245 -8.72 -12.95 -10.19
C LEU A 245 -9.92 -12.18 -9.64
N LEU A 246 -9.73 -11.32 -8.64
CA LEU A 246 -10.80 -10.47 -8.10
C LEU A 246 -11.34 -9.52 -9.16
N TYR A 247 -10.46 -8.90 -9.95
CA TYR A 247 -10.87 -8.05 -11.06
C TYR A 247 -11.63 -8.82 -12.17
N MET A 248 -11.22 -10.05 -12.47
CA MET A 248 -11.86 -10.89 -13.49
C MET A 248 -13.21 -11.48 -13.04
N VAL A 249 -13.30 -11.90 -11.78
CA VAL A 249 -14.48 -12.63 -11.25
C VAL A 249 -15.58 -11.66 -10.81
N PHE A 250 -15.24 -10.48 -10.31
CA PHE A 250 -16.22 -9.50 -9.83
C PHE A 250 -16.27 -8.27 -10.73
N PRO A 251 -17.21 -8.19 -11.70
CA PRO A 251 -17.37 -7.01 -12.53
C PRO A 251 -17.74 -5.76 -11.71
N GLU A 252 -18.23 -5.91 -10.48
CA GLU A 252 -18.44 -4.81 -9.54
C GLU A 252 -17.12 -4.14 -9.14
N PHE A 253 -15.99 -4.87 -9.10
CA PHE A 253 -14.66 -4.32 -8.81
C PHE A 253 -14.11 -3.44 -9.94
N ARG A 254 -14.64 -3.56 -11.18
CA ARG A 254 -14.28 -2.64 -12.27
C ARG A 254 -14.72 -1.21 -11.98
N TYR A 255 -15.81 -1.05 -11.24
CA TYR A 255 -16.46 0.24 -11.04
C TYR A 255 -16.49 0.70 -9.57
N ASN A 256 -16.34 -0.24 -8.64
CA ASN A 256 -16.36 -0.01 -7.20
C ASN A 256 -14.97 -0.38 -6.64
N TYR A 257 -14.21 0.63 -6.20
CA TYR A 257 -12.88 0.42 -5.61
C TYR A 257 -13.00 -0.14 -4.18
N PRO A 258 -12.54 -1.35 -3.88
CA PRO A 258 -12.50 -1.86 -2.52
C PRO A 258 -11.13 -1.55 -1.92
N SER A 259 -11.04 -0.61 -0.98
CA SER A 259 -9.74 -0.31 -0.32
C SER A 259 -9.35 -1.33 0.76
N ILE A 260 -9.17 -2.59 0.34
CA ILE A 260 -8.52 -3.65 1.09
C ILE A 260 -7.18 -3.13 1.69
N TYR A 261 -6.61 -2.09 1.08
CA TYR A 261 -5.42 -1.31 1.47
C TYR A 261 -5.40 -0.62 2.84
N CYS A 262 -6.53 -0.44 3.53
CA CYS A 262 -6.52 0.33 4.79
C CYS A 262 -5.77 -0.37 5.94
N GLN A 263 -5.93 -1.69 6.06
CA GLN A 263 -5.14 -2.47 7.03
C GLN A 263 -3.65 -2.40 6.70
N PHE A 264 -3.29 -2.40 5.42
CA PHE A 264 -1.90 -2.37 4.98
C PHE A 264 -1.15 -1.14 5.40
N ALA A 265 -1.80 0.01 5.48
CA ALA A 265 -1.14 1.24 5.81
C ALA A 265 -0.62 1.26 7.28
N LEU A 266 -1.36 0.64 8.21
CA LEU A 266 -0.89 0.32 9.56
C LEU A 266 0.29 -0.66 9.54
N LEU A 267 0.24 -1.68 8.67
CA LEU A 267 1.28 -2.71 8.57
C LEU A 267 2.56 -2.15 7.96
N TYR A 268 2.44 -1.28 6.96
CA TYR A 268 3.54 -0.49 6.41
C TYR A 268 4.12 0.38 7.50
N THR A 269 3.30 1.17 8.19
CA THR A 269 3.73 2.01 9.31
C THR A 269 4.54 1.24 10.34
N LEU A 270 4.06 0.07 10.77
CA LEU A 270 4.70 -0.75 11.80
C LEU A 270 6.01 -1.39 11.28
N SER A 271 6.01 -1.94 10.07
CA SER A 271 7.22 -2.44 9.39
C SER A 271 8.28 -1.35 9.28
N ILE A 272 7.85 -0.11 9.07
CA ILE A 272 8.73 1.04 8.96
C ILE A 272 9.30 1.48 10.30
N LEU A 273 8.49 1.54 11.36
CA LEU A 273 9.02 1.86 12.69
C LEU A 273 10.12 0.86 13.09
N LEU A 274 9.97 -0.40 12.69
CA LEU A 274 10.98 -1.44 12.85
C LEU A 274 12.22 -1.22 11.94
N LEU A 275 12.03 -0.76 10.70
CA LEU A 275 13.14 -0.39 9.80
C LEU A 275 13.95 0.79 10.31
N LEU A 276 13.27 1.83 10.79
CA LEU A 276 13.89 3.10 11.19
C LEU A 276 14.81 2.95 12.39
N LYS A 277 14.45 2.10 13.36
CA LYS A 277 15.33 1.73 14.47
C LYS A 277 16.68 1.15 14.01
N ASN A 278 16.75 0.65 12.77
CA ASN A 278 17.92 -0.04 12.21
C ASN A 278 18.58 0.73 11.04
N ILE A 279 18.02 1.86 10.60
CA ILE A 279 18.44 2.55 9.36
C ILE A 279 19.79 3.25 9.50
N ASP A 280 20.12 3.76 10.69
CA ASP A 280 21.41 4.42 10.96
C ASP A 280 22.61 3.48 10.84
N GLN A 281 22.37 2.18 10.65
CA GLN A 281 23.39 1.14 10.58
C GLN A 281 23.60 0.60 9.16
N ILE A 282 22.91 1.15 8.15
CA ILE A 282 23.14 0.78 6.75
C ILE A 282 24.42 1.49 6.31
N PRO A 283 25.52 0.75 6.02
CA PRO A 283 26.72 1.38 5.52
C PRO A 283 26.40 2.04 4.19
N VAL A 284 26.51 3.37 4.16
CA VAL A 284 26.46 4.11 2.90
C VAL A 284 27.79 3.82 2.22
N SER A 285 27.77 2.95 1.21
CA SER A 285 28.90 2.83 0.31
C SER A 285 29.01 4.17 -0.42
N GLU A 286 30.03 4.95 -0.07
CA GLU A 286 30.46 6.11 -0.87
C GLU A 286 30.90 5.70 -2.27
#